data_AF-A0AAU5BX78-F1
#
_entry.id   AF-A0AAU5BX78-F1
#
_cell.length_a   1.000
_cell.length_b   1.000
_cell.length_c   1.000
_cell.angle_alpha   90.00
_cell.angle_beta   90.00
_cell.angle_gamma   90.00
#
_symmetry.space_group_name_H-M   'P 1'
#
loop_
_entity.id
_entity.type
_entity.pdbx_description
1 polymer ?
#
loop_
_entity_poly.entity_id
_entity_poly.type
_entity_poly.pdbx_seq_one_letter_code
_entity_poly.pdbx_strand_id
1 'polypeptide(L)'
;MRHALTALALALGTATALTGGLLLSCAPPNDPGEATAGGGEKRSAPAESNASERALLDRADQLLVQRCMSRRGIPYWTVPRLSEEESRGVGYVLDDVAWAREYGYGGRLRYKELAAKRADLNLIHRGKLTGQRLTEYTDALYGGPDTPVLSVNVPSGGTISSRLGGCHGTALEELYGDRATWFRVDKIAANLTPLYAAELRSDPRFRSAVTAWSRCMRSAGHPYPDPAAAHGAAAKATAPDAGTTPGSSDERRAFAAEVRLAVAEATCAVNSGLGKTGRALETEYRNKLDGVYLDALAEHAGIERRALARARDITGARP
;
A
#
# COMPACT_ATOMS: atom_id res chain seq x y z
N MET A 1 7.82 4.22 -3.30
CA MET A 1 8.44 3.08 -2.56
C MET A 1 7.54 2.65 -1.40
N ARG A 2 6.43 1.97 -1.71
CA ARG A 2 5.60 1.25 -0.75
C ARG A 2 5.31 -0.12 -1.35
N HIS A 3 6.32 -0.98 -1.37
CA HIS A 3 6.06 -2.39 -1.63
C HIS A 3 5.46 -2.95 -0.35
N ALA A 4 4.21 -3.43 -0.44
CA ALA A 4 3.57 -4.21 0.61
C ALA A 4 4.46 -5.42 0.91
N LEU A 5 5.07 -5.42 2.10
CA LEU A 5 5.79 -6.56 2.62
C LEU A 5 4.78 -7.60 3.09
N THR A 6 4.66 -8.65 2.30
CA THR A 6 4.37 -10.01 2.76
C THR A 6 5.17 -10.34 4.02
N ALA A 7 4.50 -10.55 5.14
CA ALA A 7 4.73 -11.64 6.10
C ALA A 7 4.02 -11.36 7.43
N LEU A 8 3.29 -12.34 7.97
CA LEU A 8 3.67 -12.85 9.29
C LEU A 8 3.12 -14.26 9.53
N ALA A 9 4.07 -15.16 9.76
CA ALA A 9 3.86 -16.49 10.31
C ALA A 9 3.49 -16.40 11.80
N LEU A 10 2.77 -17.44 12.26
CA LEU A 10 2.20 -17.62 13.58
C LEU A 10 3.24 -17.69 14.71
N ALA A 11 2.86 -17.18 15.89
CA ALA A 11 3.21 -17.79 17.17
C ALA A 11 2.05 -17.61 18.16
N LEU A 12 1.61 -18.74 18.74
CA LEU A 12 0.54 -18.85 19.74
C LEU A 12 1.03 -18.37 21.13
N GLY A 13 0.11 -17.83 21.93
CA GLY A 13 0.30 -17.61 23.37
C GLY A 13 -1.04 -17.39 24.07
N THR A 14 -1.30 -18.17 25.11
CA THR A 14 -2.59 -18.50 25.73
C THR A 14 -3.15 -17.45 26.70
N ALA A 15 -4.48 -17.48 26.84
CA ALA A 15 -5.33 -16.65 27.69
C ALA A 15 -5.16 -16.84 29.20
N THR A 16 -5.57 -15.83 29.98
CA THR A 16 -6.35 -16.01 31.22
C THR A 16 -7.15 -14.74 31.57
N ALA A 17 -8.44 -14.94 31.82
CA ALA A 17 -9.43 -13.94 32.22
C ALA A 17 -9.50 -13.81 33.75
N LEU A 18 -9.90 -12.64 34.26
CA LEU A 18 -10.48 -12.47 35.60
C LEU A 18 -11.59 -11.42 35.56
N THR A 19 -12.77 -11.87 36.02
CA THR A 19 -14.05 -11.17 36.13
C THR A 19 -14.38 -10.81 37.59
N GLY A 20 -15.08 -9.70 37.79
CA GLY A 20 -15.88 -9.35 39.00
C GLY A 20 -16.33 -7.89 38.87
N GLY A 21 -17.62 -7.51 38.75
CA GLY A 21 -18.75 -7.70 39.69
C GLY A 21 -18.60 -6.66 40.83
N LEU A 22 -19.48 -5.69 41.11
CA LEU A 22 -20.95 -5.64 41.15
C LEU A 22 -21.46 -4.17 41.23
N LEU A 23 -22.77 -4.04 41.03
CA LEU A 23 -23.64 -2.85 40.92
C LEU A 23 -24.02 -2.19 42.26
N LEU A 24 -24.59 -0.98 42.16
CA LEU A 24 -25.69 -0.32 42.93
C LEU A 24 -25.32 1.18 43.16
N SER A 25 -26.18 2.20 43.13
CA SER A 25 -27.54 2.51 42.63
C SER A 25 -27.87 3.91 43.21
N CYS A 26 -28.58 4.74 42.43
CA CYS A 26 -29.61 5.75 42.83
C CYS A 26 -29.42 7.17 42.24
N ALA A 27 -30.52 7.68 41.67
CA ALA A 27 -30.78 9.01 41.12
C ALA A 27 -32.15 9.49 41.65
N PRO A 28 -32.69 10.70 41.34
CA PRO A 28 -32.12 12.02 40.98
C PRO A 28 -32.70 13.17 41.87
N PRO A 29 -32.51 14.47 41.54
CA PRO A 29 -33.61 15.18 40.84
C PRO A 29 -33.20 16.28 39.82
N ASN A 30 -33.95 16.32 38.72
CA ASN A 30 -34.41 17.42 37.82
C ASN A 30 -33.48 18.54 37.31
N ASP A 31 -33.36 18.51 35.97
CA ASP A 31 -32.94 19.44 34.90
C ASP A 31 -33.24 20.96 35.07
N PRO A 32 -32.45 21.88 34.45
CA PRO A 32 -32.52 22.10 32.98
C PRO A 32 -31.19 22.46 32.29
N GLY A 33 -30.89 21.74 31.23
CA GLY A 33 -29.83 22.12 30.29
C GLY A 33 -29.88 21.18 29.11
N GLU A 34 -30.78 21.45 28.19
CA GLU A 34 -30.91 20.79 26.89
C GLU A 34 -29.64 21.06 26.07
N ALA A 35 -28.57 20.38 26.44
CA ALA A 35 -27.41 20.19 25.60
C ALA A 35 -27.92 19.35 24.44
N THR A 36 -28.13 20.03 23.31
CA THR A 36 -28.24 19.41 21.99
C THR A 36 -27.15 18.35 21.90
N ALA A 37 -27.55 17.09 22.09
CA ALA A 37 -26.75 15.94 21.71
C ALA A 37 -26.63 16.02 20.20
N GLY A 38 -25.69 16.83 19.73
CA GLY A 38 -25.20 16.77 18.38
C GLY A 38 -24.84 15.32 18.16
N GLY A 39 -25.62 14.63 17.34
CA GLY A 39 -25.34 13.27 16.92
C GLY A 39 -23.94 13.29 16.33
N GLY A 40 -22.96 12.93 17.16
CA GLY A 40 -21.57 12.86 16.76
C GLY A 40 -21.54 11.80 15.68
N GLU A 41 -21.49 12.26 14.43
CA GLU A 41 -21.32 11.37 13.29
C GLU A 41 -20.14 10.46 13.63
N LYS A 42 -20.41 9.15 13.66
CA LYS A 42 -19.46 8.18 14.16
C LYS A 42 -18.18 8.33 13.33
N ARG A 43 -17.09 8.81 13.98
CA ARG A 43 -15.81 9.03 13.31
C ARG A 43 -15.41 7.76 12.56
N SER A 44 -15.11 7.91 11.28
CA SER A 44 -14.76 6.82 10.38
C SER A 44 -13.43 7.11 9.69
N ALA A 45 -12.71 6.03 9.38
CA ALA A 45 -11.49 6.10 8.60
C ALA A 45 -11.81 6.60 7.18
N PRO A 46 -11.12 7.64 6.68
CA PRO A 46 -11.22 8.06 5.28
C PRO A 46 -10.88 6.92 4.31
N ALA A 47 -11.47 6.98 3.12
CA ALA A 47 -11.05 6.13 2.01
C ALA A 47 -9.62 6.46 1.57
N GLU A 48 -8.87 5.45 1.17
CA GLU A 48 -7.52 5.61 0.63
C GLU A 48 -7.53 6.10 -0.81
N SER A 49 -6.48 6.83 -1.20
CA SER A 49 -6.24 7.21 -2.59
C SER A 49 -6.19 6.00 -3.51
N ASN A 50 -6.84 6.07 -4.67
CA ASN A 50 -6.87 4.98 -5.65
C ASN A 50 -5.57 4.88 -6.49
N ALA A 51 -5.48 3.91 -7.39
CA ALA A 51 -4.29 3.70 -8.21
C ALA A 51 -3.95 4.90 -9.11
N SER A 52 -4.95 5.58 -9.68
CA SER A 52 -4.78 6.76 -10.54
C SER A 52 -4.20 7.94 -9.76
N GLU A 53 -4.78 8.19 -8.58
CA GLU A 53 -4.35 9.26 -7.68
C GLU A 53 -2.90 9.06 -7.23
N ARG A 54 -2.53 7.83 -6.87
CA ARG A 54 -1.14 7.50 -6.53
C ARG A 54 -0.18 7.68 -7.71
N ALA A 55 -0.57 7.25 -8.91
CA ALA A 55 0.26 7.44 -10.10
C ALA A 55 0.46 8.94 -10.43
N LEU A 56 -0.56 9.76 -10.21
CA LEU A 56 -0.49 11.21 -10.39
C LEU A 56 0.47 11.86 -9.38
N LEU A 57 0.37 11.51 -8.10
CA LEU A 57 1.28 11.98 -7.04
C LEU A 57 2.73 11.59 -7.34
N ASP A 58 2.97 10.34 -7.72
CA ASP A 58 4.30 9.83 -8.07
C ASP A 58 4.89 10.55 -9.29
N ARG A 59 4.06 10.89 -10.29
CA ARG A 59 4.50 11.67 -11.46
C ARG A 59 4.88 13.08 -11.06
N ALA A 60 4.08 13.73 -10.20
CA ALA A 60 4.37 15.07 -9.71
C ALA A 60 5.68 15.11 -8.90
N ASP A 61 5.89 14.15 -7.99
CA ASP A 61 7.13 14.02 -7.21
C ASP A 61 8.36 13.94 -8.13
N GLN A 62 8.35 13.05 -9.14
CA GLN A 62 9.46 12.90 -10.06
C GLN A 62 9.77 14.18 -10.86
N LEU A 63 8.74 14.91 -11.29
CA LEU A 63 8.91 16.19 -11.99
C LEU A 63 9.52 17.25 -11.08
N LEU A 64 9.11 17.31 -9.82
CA LEU A 64 9.66 18.24 -8.84
C LEU A 64 11.13 17.92 -8.52
N VAL A 65 11.46 16.64 -8.33
CA VAL A 65 12.86 16.20 -8.15
C VAL A 65 13.69 16.58 -9.38
N GLN A 66 13.19 16.30 -10.58
CA GLN A 66 13.86 16.66 -11.83
C GLN A 66 14.11 18.17 -11.94
N ARG A 67 13.12 19.01 -11.64
CA ARG A 67 13.25 20.48 -11.64
C ARG A 67 14.31 20.93 -10.65
N CYS A 68 14.32 20.38 -9.44
CA CYS A 68 15.32 20.73 -8.43
C CYS A 68 16.74 20.33 -8.87
N MET A 69 16.93 19.11 -9.38
CA MET A 69 18.23 18.62 -9.84
C MET A 69 18.74 19.47 -11.02
N SER A 70 17.85 19.83 -11.94
CA SER A 70 18.18 20.68 -13.10
C SER A 70 18.64 22.08 -12.68
N ARG A 71 18.01 22.70 -11.67
CA ARG A 71 18.47 23.98 -11.10
C ARG A 71 19.87 23.91 -10.49
N ARG A 72 20.30 22.72 -10.08
CA ARG A 72 21.65 22.44 -9.56
C ARG A 72 22.63 22.02 -10.66
N GLY A 73 22.21 22.01 -11.93
CA GLY A 73 23.04 21.56 -13.04
C GLY A 73 23.31 20.05 -13.06
N ILE A 74 22.55 19.27 -12.29
CA ILE A 74 22.74 17.82 -12.20
C ILE A 74 21.63 17.12 -12.99
N PRO A 75 21.96 16.23 -13.93
CA PRO A 75 20.97 15.55 -14.73
C PRO A 75 20.13 14.60 -13.87
N TYR A 76 18.81 14.61 -14.11
CA TYR A 76 17.86 13.69 -13.51
C TYR A 76 16.75 13.40 -14.51
N TRP A 77 16.38 12.14 -14.66
CA TRP A 77 15.37 11.69 -15.61
C TRP A 77 14.15 11.15 -14.87
N THR A 78 12.96 11.55 -15.29
CA THR A 78 11.74 10.87 -14.84
C THR A 78 11.75 9.44 -15.37
N VAL A 79 11.43 8.47 -14.51
CA VAL A 79 11.37 7.06 -14.88
C VAL A 79 9.94 6.66 -15.23
N PRO A 80 9.72 6.02 -16.39
CA PRO A 80 8.43 5.42 -16.71
C PRO A 80 8.04 4.42 -15.62
N ARG A 81 6.84 4.58 -15.06
CA ARG A 81 6.25 3.61 -14.13
C ARG A 81 5.21 2.76 -14.85
N LEU A 82 4.75 1.71 -14.19
CA LEU A 82 3.56 0.98 -14.59
C LEU A 82 2.40 1.98 -14.79
N SER A 83 1.57 1.76 -15.81
CA SER A 83 0.34 2.52 -15.97
C SER A 83 -0.58 2.33 -14.76
N GLU A 84 -1.63 3.15 -14.65
CA GLU A 84 -2.63 2.99 -13.59
C GLU A 84 -3.18 1.56 -13.55
N GLU A 85 -3.55 1.03 -14.70
CA GLU A 85 -4.14 -0.30 -14.85
C GLU A 85 -3.16 -1.39 -14.42
N GLU A 86 -1.90 -1.28 -14.83
CA GLU A 86 -0.83 -2.20 -14.43
C GLU A 86 -0.46 -2.07 -12.94
N SER A 87 -0.68 -0.90 -12.33
CA SER A 87 -0.39 -0.66 -10.92
C SER A 87 -1.47 -1.20 -9.98
N ARG A 88 -2.55 -1.78 -10.51
CA ARG A 88 -3.57 -2.47 -9.71
C ARG A 88 -2.98 -3.77 -9.17
N GLY A 89 -2.51 -3.75 -7.92
CA GLY A 89 -1.98 -4.93 -7.24
C GLY A 89 -3.04 -5.98 -6.96
N VAL A 90 -2.61 -7.22 -6.68
CA VAL A 90 -3.47 -8.41 -6.51
C VAL A 90 -4.12 -8.57 -5.11
N GLY A 91 -3.93 -7.61 -4.20
CA GLY A 91 -4.56 -7.61 -2.87
C GLY A 91 -4.35 -8.90 -2.04
N TYR A 92 -5.25 -9.14 -1.08
CA TYR A 92 -5.32 -10.44 -0.38
C TYR A 92 -5.85 -11.54 -1.30
N VAL A 93 -6.83 -11.21 -2.13
CA VAL A 93 -7.45 -12.07 -3.13
C VAL A 93 -7.59 -11.26 -4.42
N LEU A 94 -7.32 -11.89 -5.56
CA LEU A 94 -7.64 -11.29 -6.85
C LEU A 94 -9.15 -11.41 -7.09
N ASP A 95 -9.85 -10.30 -7.34
CA ASP A 95 -11.30 -10.29 -7.59
C ASP A 95 -11.72 -9.52 -8.85
N ASP A 96 -10.76 -9.12 -9.68
CA ASP A 96 -10.99 -8.51 -10.99
C ASP A 96 -10.68 -9.53 -12.10
N VAL A 97 -11.74 -10.06 -12.72
CA VAL A 97 -11.63 -11.06 -13.79
C VAL A 97 -11.03 -10.46 -15.07
N ALA A 98 -11.28 -9.18 -15.36
CA ALA A 98 -10.74 -8.54 -16.56
C ALA A 98 -9.23 -8.34 -16.39
N TRP A 99 -8.80 -7.84 -15.24
CA TRP A 99 -7.39 -7.69 -14.92
C TRP A 99 -6.66 -9.05 -14.89
N ALA A 100 -7.27 -10.06 -14.30
CA ALA A 100 -6.71 -11.42 -14.25
C ALA A 100 -6.46 -12.02 -15.65
N ARG A 101 -7.33 -11.72 -16.63
CA ARG A 101 -7.18 -12.18 -18.01
C ARG A 101 -5.98 -11.53 -18.71
N GLU A 102 -5.79 -10.24 -18.47
CA GLU A 102 -4.75 -9.46 -19.13
C GLU A 102 -3.38 -9.67 -18.47
N TYR A 103 -3.33 -9.66 -17.14
CA TYR A 103 -2.08 -9.58 -16.38
C TYR A 103 -1.76 -10.83 -15.56
N GLY A 104 -2.68 -11.80 -15.44
CA GLY A 104 -2.49 -12.97 -14.58
C GLY A 104 -2.41 -12.56 -13.11
N TYR A 105 -1.29 -12.86 -12.45
CA TYR A 105 -0.93 -12.32 -11.12
C TYR A 105 0.12 -11.21 -11.21
N GLY A 106 0.40 -10.69 -12.41
CA GLY A 106 1.40 -9.65 -12.64
C GLY A 106 2.82 -10.18 -12.88
N GLY A 107 3.01 -11.47 -13.20
CA GLY A 107 4.33 -12.04 -13.49
C GLY A 107 5.08 -11.28 -14.60
N ARG A 108 4.37 -10.87 -15.67
CA ARG A 108 4.92 -10.03 -16.73
C ARG A 108 5.16 -8.58 -16.33
N LEU A 109 4.34 -8.04 -15.44
CA LEU A 109 4.54 -6.71 -14.88
C LEU A 109 5.84 -6.68 -14.06
N ARG A 110 6.14 -7.75 -13.31
CA ARG A 110 7.43 -7.89 -12.62
C ARG A 110 8.62 -7.89 -13.59
N TYR A 111 8.53 -8.56 -14.74
CA TYR A 111 9.57 -8.47 -15.77
C TYR A 111 9.71 -7.06 -16.34
N LYS A 112 8.59 -6.37 -16.59
CA LYS A 112 8.56 -4.98 -17.05
C LYS A 112 9.23 -4.04 -16.04
N GLU A 113 8.93 -4.17 -14.76
CA GLU A 113 9.55 -3.39 -13.68
C GLU A 113 11.06 -3.66 -13.57
N LEU A 114 11.48 -4.93 -13.65
CA LEU A 114 12.90 -5.29 -13.63
C LEU A 114 13.65 -4.72 -14.85
N ALA A 115 13.04 -4.78 -16.03
CA ALA A 115 13.60 -4.19 -17.25
C ALA A 115 13.69 -2.65 -17.12
N ALA A 116 12.65 -2.00 -16.62
CA ALA A 116 12.64 -0.55 -16.36
C ALA A 116 13.73 -0.15 -15.36
N LYS A 117 13.93 -0.93 -14.29
CA LYS A 117 15.00 -0.72 -13.31
C LYS A 117 16.39 -0.87 -13.93
N ARG A 118 16.60 -1.85 -14.82
CA ARG A 118 17.88 -2.01 -15.54
C ARG A 118 18.15 -0.86 -16.51
N ALA A 119 17.11 -0.31 -17.11
CA ALA A 119 17.19 0.83 -18.04
C ALA A 119 17.14 2.20 -17.35
N ASP A 120 17.07 2.25 -16.01
CA ASP A 120 16.95 3.48 -15.24
C ASP A 120 18.21 4.35 -15.43
N LEU A 121 18.05 5.46 -16.13
CA LEU A 121 19.14 6.39 -16.44
C LEU A 121 19.74 7.04 -15.19
N ASN A 122 18.96 7.24 -14.12
CA ASN A 122 19.49 7.77 -12.87
C ASN A 122 20.41 6.75 -12.19
N LEU A 123 20.03 5.46 -12.19
CA LEU A 123 20.86 4.39 -11.64
C LEU A 123 22.14 4.21 -12.47
N ILE A 124 22.03 4.19 -13.80
CA ILE A 124 23.17 4.10 -14.72
C ILE A 124 24.11 5.30 -14.55
N HIS A 125 23.57 6.51 -14.49
CA HIS A 125 24.37 7.72 -14.31
C HIS A 125 25.09 7.71 -12.97
N ARG A 126 24.37 7.48 -11.85
CA ARG A 126 24.96 7.39 -10.52
C ARG A 126 26.06 6.33 -10.44
N GLY A 127 25.87 5.17 -11.07
CA GLY A 127 26.86 4.09 -11.10
C GLY A 127 28.19 4.45 -11.78
N LYS A 128 28.22 5.52 -12.58
CA LYS A 128 29.44 6.05 -13.23
C LYS A 128 30.15 7.12 -12.39
N LEU A 129 29.51 7.63 -11.34
CA LEU A 129 30.08 8.68 -10.49
C LEU A 129 30.95 8.06 -9.40
N THR A 130 32.07 8.71 -9.10
CA THR A 130 33.00 8.32 -8.03
C THR A 130 33.48 9.57 -7.28
N GLY A 131 34.03 9.35 -6.07
CA GLY A 131 34.61 10.42 -5.24
C GLY A 131 33.63 11.58 -5.00
N GLN A 132 34.15 12.80 -5.12
CA GLN A 132 33.40 14.03 -4.87
C GLN A 132 32.13 14.16 -5.73
N ARG A 133 32.15 13.73 -7.00
CA ARG A 133 30.97 13.81 -7.87
C ARG A 133 29.83 12.92 -7.40
N LEU A 134 30.14 11.75 -6.85
CA LEU A 134 29.12 10.86 -6.27
C LEU A 134 28.53 11.47 -4.99
N THR A 135 29.36 12.11 -4.17
CA THR A 135 28.92 12.86 -2.98
C THR A 135 28.01 14.02 -3.39
N GLU A 136 28.44 14.88 -4.31
CA GLU A 136 27.65 16.02 -4.81
C GLU A 136 26.29 15.57 -5.37
N TYR A 137 26.26 14.50 -6.17
CA TYR A 137 25.01 13.93 -6.68
C TYR A 137 24.11 13.41 -5.56
N THR A 138 24.68 12.68 -4.59
CA THR A 138 23.93 12.07 -3.49
C THR A 138 23.37 13.14 -2.55
N ASP A 139 24.16 14.14 -2.20
CA ASP A 139 23.78 15.26 -1.34
C ASP A 139 22.76 16.16 -2.02
N ALA A 140 22.91 16.40 -3.33
CA ALA A 140 21.89 17.10 -4.09
C ALA A 140 20.57 16.34 -4.10
N LEU A 141 20.58 15.02 -4.26
CA LEU A 141 19.36 14.23 -4.39
C LEU A 141 18.66 13.99 -3.04
N TYR A 142 19.41 13.58 -2.01
CA TYR A 142 18.89 13.11 -0.72
C TYR A 142 19.24 14.00 0.48
N GLY A 143 20.12 14.99 0.29
CA GLY A 143 20.66 15.84 1.35
C GLY A 143 21.97 15.28 1.91
N GLY A 144 22.81 16.19 2.42
CA GLY A 144 24.12 15.86 3.01
C GLY A 144 24.05 15.40 4.48
N PRO A 145 25.21 15.24 5.15
CA PRO A 145 25.31 14.73 6.52
C PRO A 145 24.45 15.47 7.56
N ASP A 146 24.30 16.78 7.41
CA ASP A 146 23.52 17.64 8.33
C ASP A 146 22.01 17.57 8.09
N THR A 147 21.55 16.75 7.14
CA THR A 147 20.12 16.57 6.86
C THR A 147 19.42 15.96 8.07
N PRO A 148 18.39 16.62 8.63
CA PRO A 148 17.64 16.08 9.74
C PRO A 148 17.04 14.71 9.43
N VAL A 149 17.17 13.78 10.37
CA VAL A 149 16.52 12.47 10.30
C VAL A 149 15.10 12.61 10.84
N LEU A 150 14.11 12.32 10.01
CA LEU A 150 12.73 12.21 10.45
C LEU A 150 12.49 10.81 10.98
N SER A 151 11.91 10.69 12.17
CA SER A 151 11.68 9.40 12.85
C SER A 151 10.25 9.32 13.37
N VAL A 152 9.61 8.16 13.18
CA VAL A 152 8.23 7.91 13.58
C VAL A 152 8.15 6.54 14.26
N ASN A 153 7.58 6.50 15.46
CA ASN A 153 7.20 5.23 16.08
C ASN A 153 5.91 4.76 15.42
N VAL A 154 5.95 3.59 14.79
CA VAL A 154 4.77 3.06 14.11
C VAL A 154 3.90 2.23 15.05
N PRO A 155 2.58 2.18 14.80
CA PRO A 155 1.64 1.53 15.72
C PRO A 155 1.91 0.05 15.95
N SER A 156 2.43 -0.64 14.93
CA SER A 156 2.85 -2.05 14.99
C SER A 156 4.14 -2.29 15.79
N GLY A 157 4.72 -1.25 16.38
CA GLY A 157 6.02 -1.30 17.06
C GLY A 157 7.20 -0.98 16.13
N GLY A 158 8.30 -0.51 16.73
CA GLY A 158 9.50 -0.08 16.02
C GLY A 158 9.48 1.38 15.57
N THR A 159 10.64 1.85 15.10
CA THR A 159 10.83 3.23 14.62
C THR A 159 11.24 3.21 13.15
N ILE A 160 10.50 3.95 12.32
CA ILE A 160 10.88 4.19 10.93
C ILE A 160 11.58 5.55 10.85
N SER A 161 12.82 5.53 10.37
CA SER A 161 13.64 6.73 10.20
C SER A 161 14.04 6.92 8.74
N SER A 162 14.04 8.17 8.28
CA SER A 162 14.49 8.51 6.93
C SER A 162 15.13 9.89 6.89
N ARG A 163 16.21 10.01 6.12
CA ARG A 163 16.75 11.31 5.70
C ARG A 163 16.01 11.74 4.44
N LEU A 164 15.16 12.74 4.59
CA LEU A 164 14.38 13.32 3.49
C LEU A 164 14.88 14.75 3.23
N GLY A 165 16.09 14.85 2.66
CA GLY A 165 16.70 16.13 2.30
C GLY A 165 16.91 16.26 0.80
N GLY A 166 17.73 17.23 0.42
CA GLY A 166 18.06 17.48 -0.99
C GLY A 166 16.82 17.73 -1.83
N CYS A 167 16.89 17.33 -3.11
CA CYS A 167 15.81 17.52 -4.05
C CYS A 167 14.58 16.66 -3.76
N HIS A 168 14.74 15.47 -3.17
CA HIS A 168 13.60 14.70 -2.67
C HIS A 168 12.88 15.43 -1.53
N GLY A 169 13.63 15.96 -0.56
CA GLY A 169 13.06 16.72 0.55
C GLY A 169 12.30 17.97 0.08
N THR A 170 12.84 18.70 -0.89
CA THR A 170 12.18 19.87 -1.50
C THR A 170 10.93 19.46 -2.28
N ALA A 171 10.98 18.38 -3.07
CA ALA A 171 9.83 17.89 -3.83
C ALA A 171 8.68 17.48 -2.90
N LEU A 172 8.99 16.77 -1.82
CA LEU A 172 8.00 16.37 -0.82
C LEU A 172 7.35 17.57 -0.14
N GLU A 173 8.12 18.61 0.17
CA GLU A 173 7.62 19.82 0.81
C GLU A 173 6.71 20.64 -0.12
N GLU A 174 7.11 20.79 -1.39
CA GLU A 174 6.30 21.47 -2.40
C GLU A 174 5.01 20.70 -2.70
N LEU A 175 5.06 19.36 -2.73
CA LEU A 175 3.90 18.51 -3.04
C LEU A 175 2.96 18.36 -1.84
N TYR A 176 3.48 17.99 -0.67
CA TYR A 176 2.67 17.62 0.49
C TYR A 176 2.54 18.73 1.55
N GLY A 177 3.39 19.75 1.54
CA GLY A 177 3.45 20.79 2.57
C GLY A 177 4.44 20.41 3.67
N ASP A 178 4.06 20.55 4.94
CA ASP A 178 4.98 20.24 6.04
C ASP A 178 5.48 18.78 5.98
N ARG A 179 6.76 18.63 5.65
CA ARG A 179 7.38 17.34 5.38
C ARG A 179 7.41 16.44 6.60
N ALA A 180 7.61 17.01 7.80
CA ALA A 180 7.66 16.25 9.04
C ALA A 180 6.28 15.67 9.38
N THR A 181 5.24 16.48 9.29
CA THR A 181 3.85 16.06 9.48
C THR A 181 3.44 15.03 8.44
N TRP A 182 3.68 15.30 7.16
CA TRP A 182 3.40 14.34 6.09
C TRP A 182 4.10 13.00 6.36
N PHE A 183 5.40 13.00 6.67
CA PHE A 183 6.14 11.78 6.95
C PHE A 183 5.54 11.00 8.12
N ARG A 184 5.18 11.69 9.22
CA ARG A 184 4.53 11.09 10.39
C ARG A 184 3.22 10.40 10.03
N VAL A 185 2.28 11.12 9.43
CA VAL A 185 0.96 10.56 9.16
C VAL A 185 0.99 9.54 8.02
N ASP A 186 1.88 9.71 7.04
CA ASP A 186 2.18 8.72 6.00
C ASP A 186 2.62 7.40 6.63
N LYS A 187 3.62 7.41 7.53
CA LYS A 187 4.11 6.18 8.18
C LYS A 187 3.10 5.58 9.13
N ILE A 188 2.33 6.37 9.86
CA ILE A 188 1.25 5.83 10.71
C ILE A 188 0.21 5.13 9.82
N ALA A 189 -0.33 5.81 8.81
CA ALA A 189 -1.38 5.29 7.93
C ALA A 189 -0.99 3.98 7.24
N ALA A 190 0.27 3.85 6.79
CA ALA A 190 0.76 2.62 6.16
C ALA A 190 1.03 1.45 7.10
N ASN A 191 0.98 1.65 8.42
CA ASN A 191 1.36 0.64 9.41
C ASN A 191 0.23 0.35 10.41
N LEU A 192 -1.03 0.53 10.00
CA LEU A 192 -2.21 0.22 10.82
C LEU A 192 -2.70 -1.23 10.66
N THR A 193 -2.47 -1.87 9.51
CA THR A 193 -2.95 -3.23 9.24
C THR A 193 -2.58 -4.25 10.32
N PRO A 194 -1.36 -4.26 10.88
CA PRO A 194 -1.01 -5.21 11.95
C PRO A 194 -1.88 -5.10 13.20
N LEU A 195 -2.52 -3.95 13.45
CA LEU A 195 -3.38 -3.73 14.63
C LEU A 195 -4.72 -4.49 14.57
N TYR A 196 -5.16 -4.92 13.39
CA TYR A 196 -6.45 -5.58 13.21
C TYR A 196 -6.42 -6.84 12.33
N ALA A 197 -5.27 -7.15 11.72
CA ALA A 197 -5.17 -8.25 10.77
C ALA A 197 -5.41 -9.64 11.39
N ALA A 198 -5.15 -9.83 12.69
CA ALA A 198 -5.39 -11.11 13.36
C ALA A 198 -6.89 -11.33 13.60
N GLU A 199 -7.58 -10.29 14.07
CA GLU A 199 -9.00 -10.26 14.31
C GLU A 199 -9.77 -10.42 13.00
N LEU A 200 -9.40 -9.66 11.95
CA LEU A 200 -10.02 -9.79 10.64
C LEU A 200 -9.90 -11.20 10.07
N ARG A 201 -8.71 -11.83 10.17
CA ARG A 201 -8.50 -13.20 9.69
C ARG A 201 -9.29 -14.24 10.49
N SER A 202 -9.57 -13.97 11.75
CA SER A 202 -10.34 -14.88 12.62
C SER A 202 -11.85 -14.61 12.57
N ASP A 203 -12.30 -13.48 12.00
CA ASP A 203 -13.71 -13.14 11.84
C ASP A 203 -14.47 -14.28 11.10
N PRO A 204 -15.56 -14.81 11.68
CA PRO A 204 -16.32 -15.90 11.08
C PRO A 204 -16.82 -15.60 9.66
N ARG A 205 -17.15 -14.33 9.37
CA ARG A 205 -17.60 -13.88 8.03
C ARG A 205 -16.48 -14.04 7.01
N PHE A 206 -15.26 -13.64 7.38
CA PHE A 206 -14.07 -13.80 6.54
C PHE A 206 -13.76 -15.26 6.30
N ARG A 207 -13.70 -16.08 7.37
CA ARG A 207 -13.40 -17.51 7.28
C ARG A 207 -14.42 -18.28 6.44
N SER A 208 -15.70 -17.91 6.55
CA SER A 208 -16.77 -18.48 5.73
C SER A 208 -16.56 -18.17 4.24
N ALA A 209 -16.24 -16.91 3.90
CA ALA A 209 -15.96 -16.50 2.53
C ALA A 209 -14.71 -17.21 1.96
N VAL A 210 -13.64 -17.34 2.74
CA VAL A 210 -12.44 -18.12 2.34
C VAL A 210 -12.79 -19.59 2.10
N THR A 211 -13.64 -20.19 2.94
CA THR A 211 -14.09 -21.58 2.77
C THR A 211 -14.92 -21.76 1.50
N ALA A 212 -15.81 -20.81 1.19
CA ALA A 212 -16.59 -20.81 -0.06
C ALA A 212 -15.68 -20.64 -1.28
N TRP A 213 -14.74 -19.69 -1.23
CA TRP A 213 -13.73 -19.48 -2.26
C TRP A 213 -12.90 -20.75 -2.53
N SER A 214 -12.39 -21.38 -1.47
CA SER A 214 -11.55 -22.58 -1.58
C SER A 214 -12.32 -23.79 -2.15
N ARG A 215 -13.62 -23.92 -1.85
CA ARG A 215 -14.50 -24.91 -2.50
C ARG A 215 -14.63 -24.64 -3.99
N CYS A 216 -14.87 -23.39 -4.39
CA CYS A 216 -14.94 -23.01 -5.80
C CYS A 216 -13.62 -23.31 -6.53
N MET A 217 -12.49 -22.94 -5.94
CA MET A 217 -11.15 -23.20 -6.50
C MET A 217 -10.88 -24.70 -6.66
N ARG A 218 -11.26 -25.53 -5.69
CA ARG A 218 -11.21 -27.00 -5.83
C ARG A 218 -12.04 -27.50 -7.02
N SER A 219 -13.28 -27.03 -7.17
CA SER A 219 -14.13 -27.38 -8.31
C SER A 219 -13.56 -26.90 -9.65
N ALA A 220 -12.78 -25.82 -9.65
CA ALA A 220 -12.06 -25.31 -10.81
C ALA A 220 -10.71 -26.02 -11.08
N GLY A 221 -10.37 -27.07 -10.31
CA GLY A 221 -9.13 -27.84 -10.49
C GLY A 221 -7.89 -27.25 -9.79
N HIS A 222 -8.08 -26.25 -8.91
CA HIS A 222 -7.02 -25.57 -8.20
C HIS A 222 -7.22 -25.70 -6.68
N PRO A 223 -6.77 -26.80 -6.03
CA PRO A 223 -7.16 -27.13 -4.65
C PRO A 223 -6.41 -26.33 -3.58
N TYR A 224 -6.35 -25.01 -3.72
CA TYR A 224 -5.70 -24.12 -2.76
C TYR A 224 -6.59 -23.86 -1.54
N PRO A 225 -6.03 -23.94 -0.31
CA PRO A 225 -6.79 -23.72 0.92
C PRO A 225 -7.17 -22.24 1.13
N ASP A 226 -6.37 -21.31 0.61
CA ASP A 226 -6.55 -19.87 0.71
C ASP A 226 -5.87 -19.14 -0.47
N PRO A 227 -6.18 -17.85 -0.70
CA PRO A 227 -5.55 -17.05 -1.76
C PRO A 227 -4.02 -16.97 -1.64
N ALA A 228 -3.47 -16.91 -0.42
CA ALA A 228 -2.02 -16.83 -0.21
C ALA A 228 -1.29 -18.07 -0.76
N ALA A 229 -1.88 -19.26 -0.65
CA ALA A 229 -1.35 -20.48 -1.25
C ALA A 229 -1.39 -20.44 -2.79
N ALA A 230 -2.45 -19.89 -3.39
CA ALA A 230 -2.55 -19.70 -4.84
C ALA A 230 -1.50 -18.70 -5.36
N HIS A 231 -1.40 -17.53 -4.71
CA HIS A 231 -0.38 -16.51 -4.98
C HIS A 231 1.03 -17.08 -4.86
N GLY A 232 1.31 -17.84 -3.80
CA GLY A 232 2.60 -18.48 -3.57
C GLY A 232 2.96 -19.50 -4.64
N ALA A 233 1.99 -20.28 -5.13
CA ALA A 233 2.22 -21.22 -6.22
C ALA A 233 2.51 -20.50 -7.54
N ALA A 234 1.75 -19.46 -7.87
CA ALA A 234 1.98 -18.63 -9.07
C ALA A 234 3.35 -17.94 -9.02
N ALA A 235 3.73 -17.36 -7.88
CA ALA A 235 5.00 -16.67 -7.69
C ALA A 235 6.20 -17.61 -7.86
N LYS A 236 6.10 -18.86 -7.39
CA LYS A 236 7.13 -19.90 -7.60
C LYS A 236 7.23 -20.32 -9.06
N ALA A 237 6.10 -20.52 -9.74
CA ALA A 237 6.06 -20.94 -11.15
C ALA A 237 6.61 -19.87 -12.11
N THR A 238 6.60 -18.61 -11.70
CA THR A 238 7.00 -17.44 -12.52
C THR A 238 8.25 -16.75 -12.00
N ALA A 239 8.98 -17.39 -11.08
CA ALA A 239 10.20 -16.82 -10.50
C ALA A 239 11.26 -16.56 -11.60
N PRO A 240 11.93 -15.40 -11.61
CA PRO A 240 12.95 -15.08 -12.62
C PRO A 240 14.09 -16.10 -12.67
N ASP A 241 14.43 -16.69 -11.52
CA ASP A 241 15.49 -17.70 -11.39
C ASP A 241 15.04 -19.10 -11.85
N ALA A 242 13.77 -19.27 -12.24
CA ALA A 242 13.26 -20.51 -12.83
C ALA A 242 13.76 -20.73 -14.28
N GLY A 243 14.69 -19.91 -14.77
CA GLY A 243 15.30 -20.06 -16.09
C GLY A 243 14.42 -19.56 -17.26
N THR A 244 13.24 -19.01 -16.98
CA THR A 244 12.36 -18.46 -18.02
C THR A 244 12.90 -17.13 -18.55
N THR A 245 13.49 -17.17 -19.74
CA THR A 245 13.85 -15.96 -20.48
C THR A 245 12.56 -15.25 -20.95
N PRO A 246 12.41 -13.93 -20.74
CA PRO A 246 11.27 -13.18 -21.27
C PRO A 246 11.08 -13.43 -22.77
N GLY A 247 9.85 -13.74 -23.19
CA GLY A 247 9.55 -14.04 -24.60
C GLY A 247 9.98 -15.44 -25.07
N SER A 248 10.51 -16.31 -24.19
CA SER A 248 10.73 -17.72 -24.51
C SER A 248 9.42 -18.51 -24.60
N SER A 249 9.49 -19.72 -25.15
CA SER A 249 8.32 -20.62 -25.18
C SER A 249 7.89 -21.06 -23.77
N ASP A 250 8.86 -21.23 -22.86
CA ASP A 250 8.61 -21.60 -21.46
C ASP A 250 7.92 -20.46 -20.71
N GLU A 251 8.37 -19.21 -20.88
CA GLU A 251 7.72 -18.05 -20.28
C GLU A 251 6.27 -17.93 -20.74
N ARG A 252 6.00 -18.10 -22.05
CA ARG A 252 4.62 -18.04 -22.58
C ARG A 252 3.73 -19.12 -21.97
N ARG A 253 4.26 -20.34 -21.79
CA ARG A 253 3.51 -21.43 -21.15
C ARG A 253 3.25 -21.14 -19.67
N ALA A 254 4.25 -20.65 -18.94
CA ALA A 254 4.14 -20.28 -17.54
C ALA A 254 3.11 -19.16 -17.35
N PHE A 255 3.18 -18.10 -18.16
CA PHE A 255 2.22 -17.01 -18.13
C PHE A 255 0.80 -17.46 -18.47
N ALA A 256 0.62 -18.34 -19.46
CA ALA A 256 -0.69 -18.89 -19.76
C ALA A 256 -1.27 -19.72 -18.59
N ALA A 257 -0.42 -20.42 -17.84
CA ALA A 257 -0.83 -21.13 -16.62
C ALA A 257 -1.17 -20.17 -15.48
N GLU A 258 -0.37 -19.11 -15.30
CA GLU A 258 -0.62 -18.02 -14.37
C GLU A 258 -1.99 -17.37 -14.62
N VAL A 259 -2.29 -17.00 -15.87
CA VAL A 259 -3.57 -16.40 -16.27
C VAL A 259 -4.73 -17.35 -15.98
N ARG A 260 -4.62 -18.65 -16.29
CA ARG A 260 -5.69 -19.61 -15.97
C ARG A 260 -5.99 -19.67 -14.47
N LEU A 261 -4.94 -19.72 -13.65
CA LEU A 261 -5.09 -19.74 -12.20
C LEU A 261 -5.69 -18.42 -11.68
N ALA A 262 -5.18 -17.28 -12.15
CA ALA A 262 -5.66 -15.95 -11.76
C ALA A 262 -7.14 -15.73 -12.13
N VAL A 263 -7.55 -16.15 -13.32
CA VAL A 263 -8.96 -16.06 -13.76
C VAL A 263 -9.87 -16.96 -12.92
N ALA A 264 -9.40 -18.16 -12.57
CA ALA A 264 -10.13 -19.04 -11.67
C ALA A 264 -10.28 -18.41 -10.28
N GLU A 265 -9.20 -17.85 -9.72
CA GLU A 265 -9.24 -17.13 -8.44
C GLU A 265 -10.22 -15.95 -8.48
N ALA A 266 -10.10 -15.07 -9.47
CA ALA A 266 -10.95 -13.90 -9.62
C ALA A 266 -12.43 -14.26 -9.71
N THR A 267 -12.75 -15.27 -10.53
CA THR A 267 -14.11 -15.78 -10.66
C THR A 267 -14.62 -16.35 -9.34
N CYS A 268 -13.80 -17.15 -8.64
CA CYS A 268 -14.16 -17.70 -7.35
C CYS A 268 -14.26 -16.64 -6.25
N ALA A 269 -13.48 -15.56 -6.30
CA ALA A 269 -13.53 -14.44 -5.36
C ALA A 269 -14.82 -13.64 -5.51
N VAL A 270 -15.24 -13.39 -6.75
CA VAL A 270 -16.54 -12.78 -7.06
C VAL A 270 -17.69 -13.66 -6.59
N ASN A 271 -17.67 -14.95 -6.93
CA ASN A 271 -18.77 -15.89 -6.60
C ASN A 271 -18.92 -16.14 -5.09
N SER A 272 -17.81 -16.20 -4.36
CA SER A 272 -17.81 -16.39 -2.90
C SER A 272 -18.04 -15.10 -2.12
N GLY A 273 -17.93 -13.94 -2.78
CA GLY A 273 -17.95 -12.63 -2.13
C GLY A 273 -16.73 -12.36 -1.25
N LEU A 274 -15.62 -13.08 -1.42
CA LEU A 274 -14.43 -12.96 -0.56
C LEU A 274 -13.82 -11.56 -0.61
N GLY A 275 -13.59 -11.00 -1.80
CA GLY A 275 -13.03 -9.66 -1.94
C GLY A 275 -13.91 -8.57 -1.30
N LYS A 276 -15.23 -8.64 -1.56
CA LYS A 276 -16.23 -7.72 -0.96
C LYS A 276 -16.26 -7.84 0.57
N THR A 277 -16.26 -9.06 1.09
CA THR A 277 -16.27 -9.32 2.53
C THR A 277 -15.00 -8.82 3.21
N GLY A 278 -13.84 -9.09 2.61
CA GLY A 278 -12.55 -8.60 3.11
C GLY A 278 -12.50 -7.08 3.22
N ARG A 279 -12.88 -6.37 2.15
CA ARG A 279 -12.92 -4.89 2.16
C ARG A 279 -13.90 -4.33 3.20
N ALA A 280 -15.10 -4.89 3.30
CA ALA A 280 -16.09 -4.45 4.27
C ALA A 280 -15.59 -4.63 5.72
N LEU A 281 -14.98 -5.77 6.01
CA LEU A 281 -14.37 -6.04 7.32
C LEU A 281 -13.20 -5.11 7.59
N GLU A 282 -12.33 -4.88 6.62
CA GLU A 282 -11.22 -3.95 6.77
C GLU A 282 -11.71 -2.53 7.11
N THR A 283 -12.74 -2.03 6.42
CA THR A 283 -13.38 -0.76 6.79
C THR A 283 -13.94 -0.81 8.21
N GLU A 284 -14.63 -1.88 8.59
CA GLU A 284 -15.20 -2.04 9.93
C GLU A 284 -14.12 -2.03 11.03
N TYR A 285 -13.03 -2.78 10.86
CA TYR A 285 -11.93 -2.84 11.83
C TYR A 285 -11.13 -1.55 11.88
N ARG A 286 -10.90 -0.88 10.74
CA ARG A 286 -10.28 0.46 10.72
C ARG A 286 -11.10 1.49 11.47
N ASN A 287 -12.43 1.42 11.38
CA ASN A 287 -13.33 2.30 12.12
C ASN A 287 -13.38 2.02 13.63
N LYS A 288 -12.79 0.91 14.09
CA LYS A 288 -12.65 0.55 15.52
C LYS A 288 -11.29 0.92 16.11
N LEU A 289 -10.37 1.46 15.30
CA LEU A 289 -9.07 1.91 15.78
C LEU A 289 -9.22 3.06 16.78
N ASP A 290 -8.24 3.19 17.67
CA ASP A 290 -8.18 4.29 18.64
C ASP A 290 -8.28 5.66 17.94
N GLY A 291 -8.88 6.62 18.62
CA GLY A 291 -9.12 7.97 18.08
C GLY A 291 -7.87 8.63 17.52
N VAL A 292 -6.70 8.40 18.13
CA VAL A 292 -5.40 8.90 17.66
C VAL A 292 -5.05 8.42 16.24
N TYR A 293 -5.41 7.19 15.88
CA TYR A 293 -5.17 6.65 14.54
C TYR A 293 -6.19 7.15 13.53
N LEU A 294 -7.46 7.33 13.95
CA LEU A 294 -8.48 7.95 13.10
C LEU A 294 -8.13 9.40 12.77
N ASP A 295 -7.61 10.15 13.74
CA ASP A 295 -7.16 11.53 13.54
C ASP A 295 -5.94 11.57 12.59
N ALA A 296 -4.97 10.66 12.76
CA ALA A 296 -3.83 10.54 11.84
C ALA A 296 -4.24 10.17 10.40
N LEU A 297 -5.24 9.30 10.23
CA LEU A 297 -5.79 8.97 8.92
C LEU A 297 -6.54 10.16 8.29
N ALA A 298 -7.32 10.91 9.07
CA ALA A 298 -8.01 12.11 8.62
C ALA A 298 -7.01 13.19 8.15
N GLU A 299 -5.93 13.37 8.91
CA GLU A 299 -4.85 14.29 8.57
C GLU A 299 -4.10 13.85 7.30
N HIS A 300 -3.74 12.57 7.20
CA HIS A 300 -3.10 11.98 6.00
C HIS A 300 -3.96 12.19 4.75
N ALA A 301 -5.26 11.85 4.83
CA ALA A 301 -6.18 12.04 3.71
C ALA A 301 -6.35 13.53 3.34
N GLY A 302 -6.33 14.44 4.32
CA GLY A 302 -6.35 15.88 4.09
C GLY A 302 -5.10 16.37 3.34
N ILE A 303 -3.92 15.85 3.70
CA ILE A 303 -2.66 16.15 3.03
C ILE A 303 -2.67 15.60 1.60
N GLU A 304 -3.07 14.34 1.40
CA GLU A 304 -3.14 13.74 0.06
C GLU A 304 -4.09 14.48 -0.87
N ARG A 305 -5.28 14.88 -0.41
CA ARG A 305 -6.22 15.67 -1.24
C ARG A 305 -5.61 16.99 -1.73
N ARG A 306 -4.88 17.70 -0.87
CA ARG A 306 -4.18 18.94 -1.26
C ARG A 306 -3.02 18.66 -2.21
N ALA A 307 -2.27 17.59 -1.96
CA ALA A 307 -1.18 17.16 -2.82
C ALA A 307 -1.69 16.75 -4.21
N LEU A 308 -2.84 16.09 -4.31
CA LEU A 308 -3.48 15.74 -5.59
C LEU A 308 -3.87 16.97 -6.40
N ALA A 309 -4.39 18.02 -5.75
CA ALA A 309 -4.67 19.28 -6.42
C ALA A 309 -3.38 19.88 -7.02
N ARG A 310 -2.30 19.96 -6.23
CA ARG A 310 -1.00 20.44 -6.72
C ARG A 310 -0.41 19.54 -7.81
N ALA A 311 -0.59 18.23 -7.69
CA ALA A 311 -0.07 17.25 -8.66
C ALA A 311 -0.70 17.45 -10.04
N ARG A 312 -2.01 17.76 -10.11
CA ARG A 312 -2.67 18.13 -11.37
C ARG A 312 -2.01 19.35 -12.01
N ASP A 313 -1.74 20.39 -11.22
CA ASP A 313 -1.07 21.61 -11.70
C ASP A 313 0.36 21.33 -12.18
N ILE A 314 1.14 20.57 -11.39
CA ILE A 314 2.54 20.23 -11.69
C ILE A 314 2.65 19.41 -12.98
N THR A 315 1.72 18.47 -13.18
CA THR A 315 1.75 17.51 -14.31
C THR A 315 1.03 18.02 -15.55
N GLY A 316 0.26 19.12 -15.45
CA GLY A 316 -0.60 19.62 -16.52
C GLY A 316 -1.81 18.73 -16.80
N ALA A 317 -2.15 17.81 -15.89
CA ALA A 317 -3.33 16.96 -16.01
C ALA A 317 -4.58 17.80 -15.69
N ARG A 318 -5.38 18.14 -16.71
CA ARG A 318 -6.69 18.77 -16.51
C ARG A 318 -7.68 17.75 -15.92
N PRO A 319 -8.64 18.19 -15.10
CA PRO A 319 -9.68 17.32 -14.53
C PRO A 319 -10.53 16.64 -15.62
#